data_AF-A0A1Q8UHL1-F1
#
_entry.id   AF-A0A1Q8UHL1-F1
#
_cell.length_a   1.000
_cell.length_b   1.000
_cell.length_c   1.000
_cell.angle_alpha   90.00
_cell.angle_beta   90.00
_cell.angle_gamma   90.00
#
_symmetry.space_group_name_H-M   'P 1'
#
loop_
_entity.id
_entity.type
_entity.pdbx_description
1 polymer ?
#
loop_
_entity_poly.entity_id
_entity_poly.type
_entity_poly.pdbx_seq_one_letter_code
_entity_poly.pdbx_strand_id
1 'polypeptide(L)'
;MTTIPATATPRQGRAAAADVGSCDLTNPGNYTYKRFAYCVTGLTILYVLRDSNGKEIGSGTLEVSASATLPARGTGWSEQITATMTRASGDVTALNAKLRASCTAGCTTTKTSPWYGGDLTQGKSTSGSVTYSSTPAANTAAEFTTSYKMYVTSPGAAPTDPNASWDNPRRIRCDDAVRDVTGSTPSPGCAIPTVMAVVPMGAQGSDPGGAVAAYQWAQQNLADGWGKSKPLTREKSGTAGRTARTCGSAGTQPFDPNTDLVETDTCGEFPFAEAKEGGIDGARCVEVIPNASSGGWDTYILGDSRDMDPAAPCVRAHVPAADKQFADGQLTAGFESQRVIDTDRFQVEFTTPAAVPQAPCLATPPTGSLPSGTGWIKNTTDPVAHVNKTITPIGPAGTRPAKAQACLGKTPGKGKEASGDITGWQDAQKFNADNPPLTSQARCHLIANILGGPGRVRDGGQNNLVPCWQSGMNTGTPSMRTYEYMAQSAVKESSFGVNDAIFYQVTPVFRDATSTIPVGVTMTASIERANGTTEALFPNVYVPNTKADTGLLNLGN
;
A
#
# COMPACT_ATOMS: atom_id res chain seq x y z
N MET A 1 79.01 -87.39 -7.67
CA MET A 1 78.32 -86.09 -7.90
C MET A 1 77.21 -85.98 -6.87
N THR A 2 77.33 -85.01 -5.98
CA THR A 2 76.57 -84.87 -4.73
C THR A 2 75.33 -84.01 -4.99
N THR A 3 74.16 -84.49 -4.60
CA THR A 3 72.87 -83.80 -4.71
C THR A 3 72.66 -82.83 -3.54
N ILE A 4 72.29 -81.58 -3.84
CA ILE A 4 71.90 -80.55 -2.87
C ILE A 4 70.35 -80.45 -2.89
N PRO A 5 69.65 -80.40 -1.74
CA PRO A 5 68.21 -80.19 -1.71
C PRO A 5 67.85 -78.71 -1.88
N ALA A 6 66.83 -78.44 -2.71
CA ALA A 6 66.28 -77.11 -2.93
C ALA A 6 65.33 -76.70 -1.78
N THR A 7 65.55 -75.49 -1.27
CA THR A 7 64.76 -74.79 -0.26
C THR A 7 63.39 -74.37 -0.81
N ALA A 8 62.32 -74.62 -0.05
CA ALA A 8 60.97 -74.19 -0.40
C ALA A 8 60.74 -72.70 -0.06
N THR A 9 60.29 -71.94 -1.05
CA THR A 9 59.88 -70.52 -0.92
C THR A 9 58.49 -70.44 -0.27
N PRO A 10 58.23 -69.52 0.69
CA PRO A 10 56.93 -69.38 1.31
C PRO A 10 55.88 -68.88 0.32
N ARG A 11 54.69 -69.49 0.36
CA ARG A 11 53.52 -69.10 -0.42
C ARG A 11 53.00 -67.76 0.12
N GLN A 12 53.17 -66.67 -0.64
CA GLN A 12 52.50 -65.40 -0.36
C GLN A 12 50.98 -65.62 -0.38
N GLY A 13 50.31 -65.27 0.72
CA GLY A 13 48.85 -65.27 0.81
C GLY A 13 48.25 -64.30 -0.21
N ARG A 14 47.24 -64.75 -0.95
CA ARG A 14 46.39 -63.88 -1.78
C ARG A 14 45.76 -62.83 -0.87
N ALA A 15 46.01 -61.55 -1.16
CA ALA A 15 45.20 -60.46 -0.63
C ALA A 15 43.75 -60.67 -1.09
N ALA A 16 42.81 -60.67 -0.14
CA ALA A 16 41.39 -60.65 -0.46
C ALA A 16 41.10 -59.36 -1.25
N ALA A 17 40.37 -59.51 -2.36
CA ALA A 17 39.86 -58.36 -3.10
C ALA A 17 38.87 -57.61 -2.21
N ALA A 18 39.02 -56.29 -2.12
CA ALA A 18 38.32 -55.48 -1.15
C ALA A 18 36.89 -55.12 -1.62
N ASP A 19 35.94 -55.11 -0.70
CA ASP A 19 34.53 -54.79 -0.95
C ASP A 19 34.38 -53.34 -1.44
N VAL A 20 33.48 -53.12 -2.41
CA VAL A 20 33.30 -51.83 -3.09
C VAL A 20 31.88 -51.31 -2.86
N GLY A 21 31.75 -50.02 -2.51
CA GLY A 21 30.45 -49.35 -2.33
C GLY A 21 29.99 -48.57 -3.57
N SER A 22 28.67 -48.49 -3.77
CA SER A 22 28.01 -47.49 -4.65
C SER A 22 27.10 -46.57 -3.84
N CYS A 23 26.82 -45.37 -4.36
CA CYS A 23 26.06 -44.35 -3.65
C CYS A 23 25.22 -43.56 -4.66
N ASP A 24 23.89 -43.63 -4.54
CA ASP A 24 22.97 -43.06 -5.52
C ASP A 24 21.90 -42.18 -4.85
N LEU A 25 21.55 -41.07 -5.50
CA LEU A 25 20.39 -40.27 -5.13
C LEU A 25 19.11 -40.96 -5.65
N THR A 26 18.30 -41.49 -4.75
CA THR A 26 17.09 -42.26 -5.10
C THR A 26 15.81 -41.44 -4.98
N ASN A 27 15.82 -40.34 -4.22
CA ASN A 27 14.76 -39.35 -4.17
C ASN A 27 15.38 -37.95 -4.08
N PRO A 28 15.08 -37.01 -5.00
CA PRO A 28 15.63 -35.66 -4.96
C PRO A 28 15.10 -34.79 -3.81
N GLY A 29 14.08 -35.26 -3.08
CA GLY A 29 13.46 -34.55 -1.97
C GLY A 29 12.44 -33.50 -2.41
N ASN A 30 11.78 -32.89 -1.42
CA ASN A 30 10.78 -31.85 -1.60
C ASN A 30 11.37 -30.49 -1.21
N TYR A 31 11.45 -29.58 -2.18
CA TYR A 31 11.95 -28.23 -1.96
C TYR A 31 10.82 -27.24 -1.69
N THR A 32 11.01 -26.39 -0.68
CA THR A 32 10.15 -25.25 -0.37
C THR A 32 10.97 -23.97 -0.41
N TYR A 33 10.37 -22.90 -0.94
CA TYR A 33 11.05 -21.64 -1.19
C TYR A 33 10.22 -20.47 -0.70
N LYS A 34 10.88 -19.55 -0.01
CA LYS A 34 10.44 -18.16 0.20
C LYS A 34 11.45 -17.25 -0.48
N ARG A 35 11.12 -15.97 -0.63
CA ARG A 35 12.04 -15.01 -1.28
C ARG A 35 13.42 -14.96 -0.62
N PHE A 36 13.45 -15.11 0.70
CA PHE A 36 14.67 -15.08 1.50
C PHE A 36 14.97 -16.40 2.21
N ALA A 37 14.42 -17.53 1.78
CA ALA A 37 14.71 -18.81 2.40
C ALA A 37 14.48 -19.98 1.45
N TYR A 38 15.22 -21.06 1.64
CA TYR A 38 14.96 -22.34 0.98
C TYR A 38 15.12 -23.48 1.97
N CYS A 39 14.39 -24.57 1.74
CA CYS A 39 14.46 -25.78 2.53
C CYS A 39 14.20 -27.00 1.64
N VAL A 40 14.94 -28.09 1.85
CA VAL A 40 14.71 -29.41 1.26
C VAL A 40 14.55 -30.45 2.36
N THR A 41 13.59 -31.35 2.18
CA THR A 41 13.34 -32.49 3.08
C THR A 41 13.10 -33.76 2.28
N GLY A 42 13.32 -34.93 2.88
CA GLY A 42 13.08 -36.22 2.21
C GLY A 42 14.03 -36.57 1.07
N LEU A 43 15.17 -35.87 0.94
CA LEU A 43 16.20 -36.23 -0.03
C LEU A 43 16.82 -37.56 0.41
N THR A 44 16.76 -38.59 -0.43
CA THR A 44 17.16 -39.95 -0.04
C THR A 44 18.36 -40.41 -0.84
N ILE A 45 19.39 -40.86 -0.13
CA ILE A 45 20.62 -41.43 -0.69
C ILE A 45 20.70 -42.89 -0.28
N LEU A 46 20.89 -43.78 -1.26
CA LEU A 46 21.08 -45.20 -1.05
C LEU A 46 22.57 -45.54 -1.22
N TYR A 47 23.15 -46.12 -0.17
CA TYR A 47 24.45 -46.76 -0.22
C TYR A 47 24.29 -48.27 -0.34
N VAL A 48 25.03 -48.89 -1.25
CA VAL A 48 25.04 -50.34 -1.44
C VAL A 48 26.48 -50.85 -1.31
N LEU A 49 26.70 -51.81 -0.43
CA LEU A 49 27.98 -52.51 -0.27
C LEU A 49 27.97 -53.80 -1.09
N ARG A 50 29.01 -54.02 -1.90
CA ARG A 50 29.16 -55.21 -2.73
C ARG A 50 30.45 -55.95 -2.40
N ASP A 51 30.36 -57.29 -2.42
CA ASP A 51 31.52 -58.15 -2.28
C ASP A 51 32.46 -58.09 -3.51
N SER A 52 33.58 -58.80 -3.44
CA SER A 52 34.54 -58.89 -4.54
C SER A 52 33.99 -59.46 -5.87
N ASN A 53 32.82 -60.11 -5.84
CA ASN A 53 32.13 -60.64 -7.02
C ASN A 53 31.01 -59.71 -7.51
N GLY A 54 30.84 -58.53 -6.91
CA GLY A 54 29.81 -57.56 -7.22
C GLY A 54 28.43 -57.86 -6.60
N LYS A 55 28.33 -58.90 -5.76
CA LYS A 55 27.07 -59.26 -5.08
C LYS A 55 26.82 -58.28 -3.94
N GLU A 56 25.60 -57.76 -3.85
CA GLU A 56 25.17 -56.95 -2.72
C GLU A 56 25.17 -57.75 -1.42
N ILE A 57 25.86 -57.23 -0.40
CA ILE A 57 26.00 -57.85 0.93
C ILE A 57 25.43 -56.96 2.05
N GLY A 58 25.09 -55.71 1.74
CA GLY A 58 24.37 -54.82 2.65
C GLY A 58 24.04 -53.49 2.01
N SER A 59 23.13 -52.75 2.63
CA SER A 59 22.75 -51.42 2.18
C SER A 59 22.36 -50.51 3.34
N GLY A 60 22.53 -49.20 3.14
CA GLY A 60 22.11 -48.19 4.09
C GLY A 60 21.42 -47.04 3.38
N THR A 61 20.37 -46.49 4.00
CA THR A 61 19.62 -45.36 3.46
C THR A 61 19.84 -44.14 4.34
N LEU A 62 20.29 -43.04 3.72
CA LEU A 62 20.45 -41.75 4.37
C LEU A 62 19.36 -40.80 3.86
N GLU A 63 18.66 -40.17 4.79
CA GLU A 63 17.78 -39.04 4.50
C GLU A 63 18.49 -37.74 4.82
N VAL A 64 18.50 -36.79 3.89
CA VAL A 64 19.12 -35.48 4.02
C VAL A 64 18.05 -34.40 4.01
N SER A 65 18.20 -33.44 4.91
CA SER A 65 17.44 -32.19 4.91
C SER A 65 18.41 -31.01 4.96
N ALA A 66 18.08 -29.93 4.28
CA ALA A 66 18.86 -28.70 4.32
C ALA A 66 17.96 -27.48 4.36
N SER A 67 18.40 -26.41 5.03
CA SER A 67 17.69 -25.13 5.03
C SER A 67 18.62 -23.94 5.23
N ALA A 68 18.25 -22.81 4.63
CA ALA A 68 18.97 -21.56 4.79
C ALA A 68 18.04 -20.35 4.76
N THR A 69 18.49 -19.26 5.39
CA THR A 69 17.92 -17.92 5.26
C THR A 69 18.91 -17.04 4.51
N LEU A 70 18.45 -16.39 3.44
CA LEU A 70 19.22 -15.45 2.66
C LEU A 70 19.11 -14.04 3.26
N PRO A 71 20.22 -13.29 3.34
CA PRO A 71 20.21 -11.95 3.86
C PRO A 71 19.61 -10.95 2.87
N ALA A 72 18.53 -10.26 3.23
CA ALA A 72 18.10 -9.07 2.48
C ALA A 72 19.14 -7.93 2.56
N ARG A 73 20.00 -7.95 3.58
CA ARG A 73 21.17 -7.06 3.73
C ARG A 73 22.36 -7.90 4.19
N GLY A 74 23.44 -7.89 3.41
CA GLY A 74 24.63 -8.71 3.59
C GLY A 74 24.86 -9.68 2.43
N THR A 75 26.09 -10.16 2.30
CA THR A 75 26.54 -10.99 1.16
C THR A 75 26.89 -12.43 1.55
N GLY A 76 26.77 -12.78 2.82
CA GLY A 76 27.11 -14.11 3.35
C GLY A 76 25.93 -14.77 4.05
N TRP A 77 25.81 -16.09 3.90
CA TRP A 77 24.79 -16.88 4.59
C TRP A 77 25.29 -18.27 4.96
N SER A 78 24.57 -18.91 5.89
CA SER A 78 24.80 -20.29 6.31
C SER A 78 23.63 -21.16 5.91
N GLU A 79 23.92 -22.38 5.48
CA GLU A 79 22.94 -23.43 5.23
C GLU A 79 23.18 -24.55 6.24
N GLN A 80 22.14 -24.88 7.00
CA GLN A 80 22.14 -26.02 7.92
C GLN A 80 21.76 -27.26 7.14
N ILE A 81 22.54 -28.32 7.29
CA ILE A 81 22.29 -29.59 6.63
C ILE A 81 22.36 -30.70 7.68
N THR A 82 21.43 -31.64 7.60
CA THR A 82 21.35 -32.80 8.49
C THR A 82 21.21 -34.06 7.65
N ALA A 83 21.96 -35.10 7.99
CA ALA A 83 21.84 -36.43 7.40
C ALA A 83 21.51 -37.45 8.49
N THR A 84 20.49 -38.26 8.25
CA THR A 84 19.99 -39.28 9.18
C THR A 84 20.01 -40.64 8.51
N MET A 85 20.57 -41.66 9.14
CA MET A 85 20.44 -43.03 8.62
C MET A 85 19.08 -43.59 8.99
N THR A 86 18.22 -43.84 8.00
CA THR A 86 16.84 -44.28 8.23
C THR A 86 16.68 -45.79 8.11
N ARG A 87 17.55 -46.45 7.35
CA ARG A 87 17.53 -47.91 7.15
C ARG A 87 18.94 -48.46 7.05
N ALA A 88 19.12 -49.68 7.55
CA ALA A 88 20.34 -50.47 7.50
C ALA A 88 19.97 -51.93 7.19
N SER A 89 20.79 -52.64 6.42
CA SER A 89 20.58 -54.07 6.14
C SER A 89 21.89 -54.79 5.82
N GLY A 90 21.90 -56.11 6.05
CA GLY A 90 23.06 -56.97 5.81
C GLY A 90 24.28 -56.51 6.61
N ASP A 91 25.43 -56.46 5.95
CA ASP A 91 26.71 -56.11 6.57
C ASP A 91 26.88 -54.60 6.83
N VAL A 92 25.97 -53.76 6.32
CA VAL A 92 25.97 -52.32 6.57
C VAL A 92 25.19 -52.02 7.85
N THR A 93 25.92 -51.87 8.96
CA THR A 93 25.35 -51.54 10.29
C THR A 93 25.59 -50.09 10.71
N ALA A 94 26.59 -49.43 10.11
CA ALA A 94 26.90 -48.03 10.28
C ALA A 94 27.45 -47.45 8.97
N LEU A 95 27.32 -46.14 8.78
CA LEU A 95 27.88 -45.41 7.65
C LEU A 95 28.65 -44.18 8.12
N ASN A 96 29.80 -43.93 7.50
CA ASN A 96 30.47 -42.64 7.55
C ASN A 96 30.00 -41.78 6.39
N ALA A 97 29.62 -40.54 6.69
CA ALA A 97 29.19 -39.57 5.68
C ALA A 97 30.07 -38.33 5.69
N LYS A 98 30.39 -37.84 4.49
CA LYS A 98 31.08 -36.57 4.27
C LYS A 98 30.35 -35.82 3.18
N LEU A 99 30.01 -34.57 3.44
CA LEU A 99 29.39 -33.70 2.44
C LEU A 99 30.36 -32.60 2.02
N ARG A 100 30.43 -32.34 0.72
CA ARG A 100 31.09 -31.17 0.16
C ARG A 100 30.07 -30.34 -0.60
N ALA A 101 29.84 -29.14 -0.12
CA ALA A 101 29.10 -28.10 -0.82
C ALA A 101 30.03 -27.29 -1.74
N SER A 102 29.47 -26.83 -2.85
CA SER A 102 30.04 -25.85 -3.77
C SER A 102 28.93 -24.93 -4.29
N CYS A 103 29.30 -23.94 -5.08
CA CYS A 103 28.35 -23.14 -5.86
C CYS A 103 28.96 -22.73 -7.19
N THR A 104 28.11 -22.37 -8.15
CA THR A 104 28.56 -21.91 -9.48
C THR A 104 29.16 -20.50 -9.42
N ALA A 105 29.68 -20.03 -10.57
CA ALA A 105 30.26 -18.69 -10.70
C ALA A 105 29.36 -17.59 -10.13
N GLY A 106 29.96 -16.62 -9.43
CA GLY A 106 29.24 -15.56 -8.71
C GLY A 106 29.03 -15.85 -7.22
N CYS A 107 29.38 -17.05 -6.75
CA CYS A 107 29.37 -17.43 -5.34
C CYS A 107 30.68 -18.10 -4.93
N THR A 108 31.03 -17.98 -3.65
CA THR A 108 32.14 -18.67 -2.99
C THR A 108 31.61 -19.47 -1.80
N THR A 109 31.88 -20.76 -1.75
CA THR A 109 31.62 -21.58 -0.57
C THR A 109 32.78 -21.43 0.42
N THR A 110 32.58 -20.66 1.49
CA THR A 110 33.61 -20.33 2.48
C THR A 110 33.82 -21.44 3.53
N LYS A 111 32.78 -22.25 3.80
CA LYS A 111 32.86 -23.49 4.56
C LYS A 111 32.18 -24.59 3.76
N THR A 112 32.98 -25.48 3.17
CA THR A 112 32.50 -26.48 2.20
C THR A 112 31.98 -27.76 2.83
N SER A 113 32.45 -28.09 4.03
CA SER A 113 32.11 -29.35 4.70
C SER A 113 31.43 -29.06 6.03
N PRO A 114 30.18 -29.50 6.21
CA PRO A 114 29.45 -29.29 7.45
C PRO A 114 29.75 -30.33 8.52
N TRP A 115 30.15 -31.55 8.11
CA TRP A 115 30.69 -32.63 8.94
C TRP A 115 31.65 -33.48 8.09
N TYR A 116 32.54 -34.21 8.76
CA TYR A 116 33.50 -35.12 8.14
C TYR A 116 33.50 -36.45 8.90
N GLY A 117 32.81 -37.45 8.36
CA GLY A 117 32.60 -38.74 9.01
C GLY A 117 31.49 -38.69 10.07
N GLY A 118 31.39 -39.78 10.83
CA GLY A 118 30.43 -39.97 11.91
C GLY A 118 29.82 -41.36 11.84
N ASP A 119 29.71 -42.05 12.98
CA ASP A 119 29.09 -43.37 13.07
C ASP A 119 27.56 -43.26 12.95
N LEU A 120 27.06 -43.02 11.73
CA LEU A 120 25.63 -43.00 11.46
C LEU A 120 25.12 -44.44 11.52
N THR A 121 24.51 -44.78 12.65
CA THR A 121 23.72 -46.01 12.83
C THR A 121 22.24 -45.69 12.60
N GLN A 122 21.42 -46.71 12.38
CA GLN A 122 19.99 -46.52 12.12
C GLN A 122 19.32 -45.68 13.22
N GLY A 123 18.63 -44.60 12.81
CA GLY A 123 17.98 -43.62 13.67
C GLY A 123 18.88 -42.49 14.18
N LYS A 124 20.19 -42.50 13.90
CA LYS A 124 21.13 -41.42 14.28
C LYS A 124 21.28 -40.41 13.16
N SER A 125 21.54 -39.16 13.55
CA SER A 125 21.75 -38.02 12.68
C SER A 125 23.11 -37.36 12.92
N THR A 126 23.68 -36.80 11.87
CA THR A 126 24.76 -35.81 11.93
C THR A 126 24.25 -34.50 11.35
N SER A 127 24.67 -33.37 11.92
CA SER A 127 24.20 -32.04 11.52
C SER A 127 25.32 -31.03 11.60
N GLY A 128 25.28 -30.04 10.70
CA GLY A 128 26.23 -28.94 10.68
C GLY A 128 25.92 -27.96 9.56
N SER A 129 26.72 -26.89 9.50
CA SER A 129 26.54 -25.82 8.52
C SER A 129 27.59 -25.78 7.44
N VAL A 130 27.19 -25.42 6.23
CA VAL A 130 28.07 -24.86 5.19
C VAL A 130 27.81 -23.37 5.09
N THR A 131 28.81 -22.63 4.61
CA THR A 131 28.68 -21.16 4.46
C THR A 131 29.06 -20.73 3.07
N TYR A 132 28.36 -19.72 2.59
CA TYR A 132 28.52 -19.15 1.27
C TYR A 132 28.65 -17.64 1.35
N SER A 133 29.27 -17.04 0.33
CA SER A 133 29.30 -15.60 0.13
C SER A 133 29.25 -15.25 -1.35
N SER A 134 28.65 -14.11 -1.69
CA SER A 134 28.64 -13.56 -3.04
C SER A 134 28.87 -12.06 -3.00
N THR A 135 29.89 -11.57 -3.69
CA THR A 135 30.27 -10.15 -3.73
C THR A 135 30.00 -9.59 -5.13
N PRO A 136 28.73 -9.30 -5.49
CA PRO A 136 28.42 -8.66 -6.76
C PRO A 136 29.09 -7.29 -6.85
N ALA A 137 29.47 -6.89 -8.07
CA ALA A 137 29.97 -5.54 -8.30
C ALA A 137 28.86 -4.51 -8.09
N ALA A 138 29.24 -3.26 -7.81
CA ALA A 138 28.27 -2.20 -7.56
C ALA A 138 27.24 -2.09 -8.70
N ASN A 139 25.97 -1.96 -8.35
CA ASN A 139 24.85 -1.89 -9.30
C ASN A 139 24.72 -3.10 -10.26
N THR A 140 25.22 -4.29 -9.88
CA THR A 140 25.08 -5.52 -10.68
C THR A 140 24.43 -6.65 -9.86
N ALA A 141 24.06 -7.73 -10.54
CA ALA A 141 23.52 -8.93 -9.93
C ALA A 141 24.36 -10.16 -10.33
N ALA A 142 24.56 -11.08 -9.40
CA ALA A 142 25.17 -12.38 -9.61
C ALA A 142 24.13 -13.46 -9.30
N GLU A 143 23.88 -14.34 -10.26
CA GLU A 143 23.01 -15.51 -10.09
C GLU A 143 23.84 -16.78 -10.10
N PHE A 144 23.53 -17.68 -9.17
CA PHE A 144 24.24 -18.94 -9.02
C PHE A 144 23.37 -20.01 -8.40
N THR A 145 23.83 -21.26 -8.49
CA THR A 145 23.21 -22.42 -7.85
C THR A 145 24.17 -23.02 -6.83
N THR A 146 23.64 -23.51 -5.71
CA THR A 146 24.40 -24.33 -4.75
C THR A 146 24.37 -25.80 -5.18
N SER A 147 25.50 -26.47 -5.02
CA SER A 147 25.73 -27.85 -5.48
C SER A 147 26.34 -28.67 -4.35
N TYR A 148 26.05 -29.97 -4.32
CA TYR A 148 26.45 -30.84 -3.22
C TYR A 148 26.96 -32.18 -3.75
N LYS A 149 28.00 -32.70 -3.10
CA LYS A 149 28.49 -34.07 -3.26
C LYS A 149 28.57 -34.73 -1.89
N MET A 150 27.87 -35.84 -1.71
CA MET A 150 27.90 -36.62 -0.47
C MET A 150 28.62 -37.94 -0.71
N TYR A 151 29.71 -38.13 0.01
CA TYR A 151 30.56 -39.32 0.01
C TYR A 151 30.16 -40.20 1.19
N VAL A 152 29.90 -41.48 0.93
CA VAL A 152 29.41 -42.42 1.93
C VAL A 152 30.26 -43.69 1.92
N THR A 153 30.72 -44.12 3.09
CA THR A 153 31.52 -45.34 3.24
C THR A 153 31.04 -46.17 4.42
N SER A 154 31.03 -47.50 4.28
CA SER A 154 30.83 -48.41 5.41
C SER A 154 32.17 -48.61 6.14
N PRO A 155 32.21 -48.60 7.49
CA PRO A 155 33.40 -49.00 8.24
C PRO A 155 33.92 -50.37 7.80
N GLY A 156 35.23 -50.51 7.61
CA GLY A 156 35.87 -51.75 7.18
C GLY A 156 35.86 -52.02 5.66
N ALA A 157 35.08 -51.27 4.88
CA ALA A 157 35.10 -51.36 3.41
C ALA A 157 36.32 -50.65 2.79
N ALA A 158 36.63 -50.95 1.52
CA ALA A 158 37.65 -50.22 0.79
C ALA A 158 37.27 -48.74 0.66
N PRO A 159 38.20 -47.79 0.87
CA PRO A 159 37.91 -46.36 0.75
C PRO A 159 37.83 -45.97 -0.73
N THR A 160 36.70 -46.28 -1.38
CA THR A 160 36.39 -45.86 -2.76
C THR A 160 35.63 -44.55 -2.84
N ASP A 161 35.26 -43.95 -1.69
CA ASP A 161 34.51 -42.69 -1.56
C ASP A 161 33.38 -42.54 -2.62
N PRO A 162 32.44 -43.51 -2.73
CA PRO A 162 31.34 -43.39 -3.69
C PRO A 162 30.44 -42.22 -3.29
N ASN A 163 29.90 -41.50 -4.29
CA ASN A 163 29.18 -40.26 -4.03
C ASN A 163 27.85 -40.10 -4.77
N ALA A 164 26.89 -39.53 -4.06
CA ALA A 164 25.68 -38.94 -4.65
C ALA A 164 25.90 -37.43 -4.86
N SER A 165 25.33 -36.86 -5.92
CA SER A 165 25.42 -35.42 -6.22
C SER A 165 24.06 -34.82 -6.55
N TRP A 166 23.82 -33.58 -6.14
CA TRP A 166 22.62 -32.83 -6.48
C TRP A 166 22.88 -31.33 -6.43
N ASP A 167 21.93 -30.57 -6.99
CA ASP A 167 21.93 -29.12 -7.01
C ASP A 167 20.65 -28.57 -6.40
N ASN A 168 20.68 -27.34 -5.91
CA ASN A 168 19.46 -26.60 -5.60
C ASN A 168 18.74 -26.23 -6.91
N PRO A 169 17.49 -26.68 -7.14
CA PRO A 169 16.77 -26.42 -8.38
C PRO A 169 16.54 -24.94 -8.71
N ARG A 170 16.53 -24.06 -7.69
CA ARG A 170 16.35 -22.62 -7.89
C ARG A 170 17.65 -21.87 -7.67
N ARG A 171 17.91 -20.92 -8.57
CA ARG A 171 19.02 -19.98 -8.45
C ARG A 171 18.82 -19.04 -7.28
N ILE A 172 19.92 -18.66 -6.67
CA ILE A 172 20.03 -17.56 -5.72
C ILE A 172 20.61 -16.38 -6.50
N ARG A 173 20.05 -15.19 -6.31
CA ARG A 173 20.59 -13.93 -6.81
C ARG A 173 21.12 -13.15 -5.63
N CYS A 174 22.39 -12.75 -5.66
CA CYS A 174 22.89 -11.68 -4.81
C CYS A 174 23.19 -10.46 -5.68
N ASP A 175 22.82 -9.27 -5.23
CA ASP A 175 22.94 -8.07 -6.05
C ASP A 175 23.37 -6.82 -5.26
N ASP A 176 23.75 -5.77 -5.97
CA ASP A 176 23.85 -4.38 -5.47
C ASP A 176 23.02 -3.44 -6.37
N ALA A 177 22.04 -4.02 -7.09
CA ALA A 177 21.32 -3.36 -8.19
C ALA A 177 19.98 -2.74 -7.75
N VAL A 178 19.56 -2.97 -6.50
CA VAL A 178 18.41 -2.28 -5.90
C VAL A 178 18.57 -0.77 -5.97
N ARG A 179 19.81 -0.28 -5.77
CA ARG A 179 20.23 1.13 -5.70
C ARG A 179 19.51 2.04 -6.69
N ASP A 180 18.74 3.02 -6.22
CA ASP A 180 18.36 4.16 -7.06
C ASP A 180 19.48 5.22 -7.04
N VAL A 181 19.74 5.86 -8.18
CA VAL A 181 20.90 6.76 -8.36
C VAL A 181 20.87 8.04 -7.51
N THR A 182 19.81 8.27 -6.74
CA THR A 182 19.51 9.54 -6.04
C THR A 182 19.30 9.41 -4.52
N GLY A 183 19.71 8.31 -3.87
CA GLY A 183 19.42 8.09 -2.43
C GLY A 183 20.52 7.35 -1.64
N SER A 184 20.17 6.95 -0.41
CA SER A 184 21.03 6.12 0.45
C SER A 184 21.33 4.79 -0.24
N THR A 185 22.60 4.39 -0.27
CA THR A 185 23.04 3.15 -0.92
C THR A 185 22.55 1.94 -0.12
N PRO A 186 21.58 1.16 -0.62
CA PRO A 186 21.18 -0.07 0.06
C PRO A 186 22.36 -1.01 0.06
N SER A 187 22.61 -1.70 1.17
CA SER A 187 23.66 -2.71 1.20
C SER A 187 23.34 -3.86 0.22
N PRO A 188 24.35 -4.53 -0.37
CA PRO A 188 24.13 -5.74 -1.14
C PRO A 188 23.36 -6.80 -0.33
N GLY A 189 22.67 -7.69 -1.03
CA GLY A 189 21.74 -8.66 -0.43
C GLY A 189 21.44 -9.79 -1.40
N CYS A 190 20.80 -10.84 -0.90
CA CYS A 190 20.49 -12.06 -1.65
C CYS A 190 19.01 -12.43 -1.56
N ALA A 191 18.46 -12.97 -2.65
CA ALA A 191 17.08 -13.42 -2.76
C ALA A 191 16.94 -14.58 -3.77
N ILE A 192 15.81 -15.25 -3.76
CA ILE A 192 15.41 -16.22 -4.78
C ILE A 192 14.55 -15.49 -5.81
N PRO A 193 15.06 -15.12 -6.99
CA PRO A 193 14.39 -14.21 -7.92
C PRO A 193 13.10 -14.80 -8.51
N THR A 194 12.97 -16.12 -8.55
CA THR A 194 11.76 -16.81 -9.05
C THR A 194 10.59 -16.78 -8.06
N VAL A 195 10.80 -16.36 -6.81
CA VAL A 195 9.73 -16.10 -5.85
C VAL A 195 9.35 -14.62 -5.95
N MET A 196 8.12 -14.33 -6.37
CA MET A 196 7.58 -12.98 -6.55
C MET A 196 7.84 -12.11 -5.30
N ALA A 197 8.28 -10.87 -5.53
CA ALA A 197 8.44 -9.90 -4.45
C ALA A 197 7.08 -9.37 -3.99
N VAL A 198 6.89 -9.16 -2.69
CA VAL A 198 5.71 -8.49 -2.15
C VAL A 198 6.18 -7.26 -1.38
N VAL A 199 6.10 -6.10 -2.03
CA VAL A 199 6.53 -4.80 -1.52
C VAL A 199 5.52 -4.31 -0.48
N PRO A 200 5.89 -4.20 0.80
CA PRO A 200 4.98 -3.66 1.81
C PRO A 200 4.95 -2.13 1.72
N MET A 201 3.75 -1.56 1.78
CA MET A 201 3.54 -0.12 1.96
C MET A 201 2.49 0.10 3.04
N GLY A 202 2.88 0.70 4.15
CA GLY A 202 2.01 0.85 5.32
C GLY A 202 1.86 2.30 5.76
N ALA A 203 0.66 2.64 6.26
CA ALA A 203 0.41 3.87 6.99
C ALA A 203 -0.40 3.59 8.26
N GLN A 204 -0.06 4.25 9.35
CA GLN A 204 -0.84 4.30 10.59
C GLN A 204 -1.71 5.56 10.64
N GLY A 205 -2.63 5.66 11.60
CA GLY A 205 -3.58 6.78 11.67
C GLY A 205 -2.94 8.16 11.92
N SER A 206 -1.71 8.19 12.45
CA SER A 206 -0.92 9.42 12.64
C SER A 206 0.02 9.73 11.49
N ASP A 207 0.20 8.80 10.54
CA ASP A 207 1.13 8.98 9.44
C ASP A 207 0.51 9.86 8.35
N PRO A 208 1.34 10.58 7.57
CA PRO A 208 0.93 11.21 6.32
C PRO A 208 0.63 10.13 5.24
N GLY A 209 -0.46 9.40 5.43
CA GLY A 209 -0.77 8.15 4.73
C GLY A 209 -1.70 8.29 3.52
N GLY A 210 -2.11 9.51 3.14
CA GLY A 210 -3.17 9.72 2.15
C GLY A 210 -2.89 9.06 0.80
N ALA A 211 -1.66 9.18 0.30
CA ALA A 211 -1.25 8.53 -0.94
C ALA A 211 -1.31 7.00 -0.85
N VAL A 212 -0.84 6.40 0.25
CA VAL A 212 -0.92 4.94 0.49
C VAL A 212 -2.38 4.48 0.49
N ALA A 213 -3.27 5.24 1.12
CA ALA A 213 -4.70 4.95 1.15
C ALA A 213 -5.34 5.04 -0.25
N ALA A 214 -4.99 6.04 -1.06
CA ALA A 214 -5.46 6.15 -2.43
C ALA A 214 -4.98 4.98 -3.31
N TYR A 215 -3.74 4.52 -3.13
CA TYR A 215 -3.21 3.37 -3.87
C TYR A 215 -3.89 2.07 -3.47
N GLN A 216 -4.14 1.88 -2.17
CA GLN A 216 -4.93 0.76 -1.67
C GLN A 216 -6.35 0.78 -2.23
N TRP A 217 -7.00 1.95 -2.22
CA TRP A 217 -8.33 2.12 -2.79
C TRP A 217 -8.33 1.74 -4.27
N ALA A 218 -7.35 2.20 -5.05
CA ALA A 218 -7.26 1.86 -6.47
C ALA A 218 -7.06 0.36 -6.70
N GLN A 219 -6.22 -0.30 -5.89
CA GLN A 219 -6.04 -1.74 -5.94
C GLN A 219 -7.34 -2.53 -5.62
N GLN A 220 -8.23 -1.97 -4.80
CA GLN A 220 -9.48 -2.61 -4.39
C GLN A 220 -10.66 -2.33 -5.33
N ASN A 221 -10.70 -1.14 -5.95
CA ASN A 221 -11.88 -0.65 -6.68
C ASN A 221 -11.72 -0.64 -8.20
N LEU A 222 -10.48 -0.65 -8.72
CA LEU A 222 -10.22 -0.72 -10.16
C LEU A 222 -10.06 -2.17 -10.62
N ALA A 223 -10.63 -2.49 -11.79
CA ALA A 223 -10.72 -3.84 -12.34
C ALA A 223 -9.34 -4.46 -12.62
N ASP A 224 -8.33 -3.65 -12.90
CA ASP A 224 -6.97 -4.14 -13.13
C ASP A 224 -6.33 -4.72 -11.87
N GLY A 225 -6.67 -4.22 -10.68
CA GLY A 225 -6.14 -4.70 -9.39
C GLY A 225 -4.60 -4.71 -9.34
N TRP A 226 -3.98 -3.67 -9.91
CA TRP A 226 -2.52 -3.53 -10.00
C TRP A 226 -1.83 -3.71 -8.65
N GLY A 227 -0.67 -4.37 -8.66
CA GLY A 227 0.06 -4.76 -7.45
C GLY A 227 -0.54 -5.96 -6.71
N LYS A 228 -1.71 -6.49 -7.10
CA LYS A 228 -2.32 -7.67 -6.46
C LYS A 228 -2.65 -8.76 -7.48
N SER A 229 -3.74 -8.61 -8.23
CA SER A 229 -4.15 -9.57 -9.27
C SER A 229 -3.23 -9.49 -10.49
N LYS A 230 -2.81 -8.27 -10.84
CA LYS A 230 -1.78 -8.00 -11.85
C LYS A 230 -0.53 -7.43 -11.18
N PRO A 231 0.60 -8.14 -11.18
CA PRO A 231 1.83 -7.60 -10.61
C PRO A 231 2.36 -6.45 -11.46
N LEU A 232 3.08 -5.55 -10.81
CA LEU A 232 3.83 -4.45 -11.42
C LEU A 232 5.21 -4.94 -11.84
N THR A 233 5.87 -4.19 -12.71
CA THR A 233 7.24 -4.45 -13.16
C THR A 233 8.09 -3.23 -12.86
N ARG A 234 9.17 -3.38 -12.07
CA ARG A 234 10.05 -2.24 -11.74
C ARG A 234 10.74 -1.74 -13.00
N GLU A 235 10.68 -0.42 -13.22
CA GLU A 235 11.34 0.23 -14.34
C GLU A 235 12.02 1.52 -13.86
N LYS A 236 13.34 1.49 -13.73
CA LYS A 236 14.12 2.61 -13.17
C LYS A 236 14.32 3.75 -14.16
N SER A 237 14.32 3.44 -15.46
CA SER A 237 14.47 4.42 -16.52
C SER A 237 13.11 5.03 -16.90
N GLY A 238 13.10 6.31 -17.30
CA GLY A 238 11.88 6.95 -17.80
C GLY A 238 10.85 7.38 -16.75
N THR A 239 11.14 7.27 -15.45
CA THR A 239 10.22 7.65 -14.35
C THR A 239 9.69 9.06 -14.51
N ALA A 240 10.55 10.05 -14.73
CA ALA A 240 10.12 11.44 -14.95
C ALA A 240 9.18 11.60 -16.16
N GLY A 241 9.39 10.82 -17.22
CA GLY A 241 8.52 10.81 -18.39
C GLY A 241 7.18 10.13 -18.12
N ARG A 242 7.14 9.10 -17.27
CA ARG A 242 5.90 8.47 -16.80
C ARG A 242 5.11 9.45 -15.92
N THR A 243 5.75 10.03 -14.90
CA THR A 243 5.12 11.05 -14.04
C THR A 243 4.61 12.25 -14.83
N ALA A 244 5.37 12.73 -15.83
CA ALA A 244 4.93 13.85 -16.66
C ALA A 244 3.65 13.55 -17.46
N ARG A 245 3.39 12.29 -17.83
CA ARG A 245 2.17 11.89 -18.57
C ARG A 245 0.94 11.75 -17.67
N THR A 246 1.11 11.20 -16.46
CA THR A 246 -0.02 11.04 -15.53
C THR A 246 -0.31 12.34 -14.79
N CYS A 247 0.73 12.93 -14.20
CA CYS A 247 0.64 14.02 -13.23
C CYS A 247 1.17 15.36 -13.75
N GLY A 248 1.74 15.41 -14.94
CA GLY A 248 2.41 16.60 -15.47
C GLY A 248 1.79 17.15 -16.75
N SER A 249 2.51 18.09 -17.36
CA SER A 249 2.09 18.78 -18.58
C SER A 249 2.19 17.94 -19.87
N ALA A 250 2.71 16.71 -19.79
CA ALA A 250 2.79 15.82 -20.95
C ALA A 250 1.52 14.95 -21.13
N GLY A 251 0.59 14.98 -20.18
CA GLY A 251 -0.74 14.38 -20.32
C GLY A 251 -1.67 15.24 -21.18
N THR A 252 -2.72 14.64 -21.75
CA THR A 252 -3.72 15.38 -22.55
C THR A 252 -4.60 16.27 -21.67
N GLN A 253 -4.77 15.89 -20.40
CA GLN A 253 -5.28 16.74 -19.33
C GLN A 253 -4.25 16.81 -18.21
N PRO A 254 -3.44 17.89 -18.15
CA PRO A 254 -2.51 18.11 -17.06
C PRO A 254 -3.23 18.08 -15.71
N PHE A 255 -2.56 17.57 -14.68
CA PHE A 255 -3.06 17.66 -13.31
C PHE A 255 -3.23 19.12 -12.91
N ASP A 256 -4.42 19.48 -12.41
CA ASP A 256 -4.73 20.81 -11.91
C ASP A 256 -4.77 20.79 -10.37
N PRO A 257 -3.75 21.34 -9.69
CA PRO A 257 -3.72 21.34 -8.22
C PRO A 257 -4.92 22.07 -7.62
N ASN A 258 -5.72 21.34 -6.83
CA ASN A 258 -6.85 21.84 -6.07
C ASN A 258 -6.42 22.31 -4.68
N THR A 259 -5.64 23.39 -4.65
CA THR A 259 -5.13 24.01 -3.41
C THR A 259 -6.20 24.56 -2.47
N ASP A 260 -7.43 24.66 -2.98
CA ASP A 260 -8.60 25.07 -2.20
C ASP A 260 -9.12 23.94 -1.30
N LEU A 261 -9.03 22.67 -1.75
CA LEU A 261 -9.38 21.47 -0.96
C LEU A 261 -8.16 20.85 -0.27
N VAL A 262 -6.99 20.87 -0.89
CA VAL A 262 -5.75 20.26 -0.39
C VAL A 262 -4.63 21.31 -0.39
N GLU A 263 -4.26 21.87 0.77
CA GLU A 263 -3.41 23.07 0.86
C GLU A 263 -2.07 23.00 0.10
N THR A 264 -1.43 21.83 0.08
CA THR A 264 -0.19 21.57 -0.67
C THR A 264 -0.40 20.48 -1.72
N ASP A 265 -1.46 20.64 -2.50
CA ASP A 265 -1.93 19.60 -3.42
C ASP A 265 -0.86 19.16 -4.43
N THR A 266 -0.60 17.86 -4.43
CA THR A 266 0.30 17.16 -5.32
C THR A 266 -0.38 15.92 -5.87
N CYS A 267 0.11 15.44 -7.01
CA CYS A 267 -0.43 14.25 -7.66
C CYS A 267 0.31 12.99 -7.19
N GLY A 268 -0.39 12.11 -6.49
CA GLY A 268 0.02 10.73 -6.24
C GLY A 268 -0.56 9.81 -7.33
N GLU A 269 0.30 9.23 -8.17
CA GLU A 269 -0.13 8.33 -9.25
C GLU A 269 -0.04 6.86 -8.86
N PHE A 270 -1.05 6.07 -9.24
CA PHE A 270 -0.97 4.62 -9.21
C PHE A 270 -1.65 4.01 -10.45
N PRO A 271 -1.00 3.07 -11.18
CA PRO A 271 0.32 2.48 -10.94
C PRO A 271 1.49 3.49 -10.88
N PHE A 272 2.51 3.18 -10.08
CA PHE A 272 3.64 4.08 -9.82
C PHE A 272 4.44 4.38 -11.09
N ALA A 273 5.03 5.58 -11.19
CA ALA A 273 5.99 5.87 -12.25
C ALA A 273 7.29 5.06 -12.11
N GLU A 274 7.59 4.47 -10.96
CA GLU A 274 8.70 3.52 -10.79
C GLU A 274 8.37 2.11 -11.35
N ALA A 275 7.14 1.92 -11.85
CA ALA A 275 6.70 0.73 -12.54
C ALA A 275 6.46 0.99 -14.03
N LYS A 276 6.67 -0.04 -14.85
CA LYS A 276 6.44 -0.01 -16.30
C LYS A 276 4.98 0.27 -16.66
N GLU A 277 4.07 -0.21 -15.82
CA GLU A 277 2.63 -0.05 -15.98
C GLU A 277 2.14 1.37 -15.62
N GLY A 278 3.00 2.21 -15.04
CA GLY A 278 2.70 3.62 -14.76
C GLY A 278 2.84 4.53 -15.98
N GLY A 279 2.63 5.83 -15.77
CA GLY A 279 2.71 6.83 -16.84
C GLY A 279 1.58 6.75 -17.85
N ILE A 280 0.39 6.42 -17.35
CA ILE A 280 -0.86 6.44 -18.11
C ILE A 280 -1.29 7.90 -18.26
N ASP A 281 -1.89 8.25 -19.41
CA ASP A 281 -2.40 9.60 -19.61
C ASP A 281 -3.42 9.97 -18.51
N GLY A 282 -3.16 11.06 -17.79
CA GLY A 282 -3.94 11.49 -16.63
C GLY A 282 -5.43 11.65 -16.90
N ALA A 283 -5.81 12.02 -18.13
CA ALA A 283 -7.21 12.13 -18.58
C ALA A 283 -8.01 10.83 -18.47
N ARG A 284 -7.33 9.68 -18.36
CA ARG A 284 -7.95 8.35 -18.23
C ARG A 284 -8.01 7.87 -16.78
N CYS A 285 -7.37 8.58 -15.85
CA CYS A 285 -7.31 8.17 -14.46
C CYS A 285 -8.52 8.71 -13.68
N VAL A 286 -8.94 7.95 -12.67
CA VAL A 286 -9.87 8.47 -11.65
C VAL A 286 -9.13 9.50 -10.80
N GLU A 287 -9.71 10.69 -10.60
CA GLU A 287 -9.19 11.66 -9.63
C GLU A 287 -9.84 11.45 -8.27
N VAL A 288 -9.02 11.37 -7.22
CA VAL A 288 -9.50 11.15 -5.85
C VAL A 288 -8.83 12.05 -4.84
N ILE A 289 -9.53 12.35 -3.74
CA ILE A 289 -8.96 12.93 -2.53
C ILE A 289 -9.12 11.90 -1.40
N PRO A 290 -8.03 11.29 -0.91
CA PRO A 290 -8.08 10.51 0.31
C PRO A 290 -8.22 11.47 1.51
N ASN A 291 -9.04 11.10 2.49
CA ASN A 291 -9.23 11.84 3.72
C ASN A 291 -9.09 10.91 4.90
N ALA A 292 -8.30 11.30 5.89
CA ALA A 292 -8.26 10.61 7.17
C ALA A 292 -9.55 10.96 7.93
N SER A 293 -10.56 10.11 7.84
CA SER A 293 -11.69 10.21 8.74
C SER A 293 -11.34 9.59 10.07
N SER A 294 -12.08 9.96 11.10
CA SER A 294 -11.93 9.36 12.40
C SER A 294 -12.38 7.92 12.36
N GLY A 295 -11.44 7.02 12.13
CA GLY A 295 -11.66 5.59 12.10
C GLY A 295 -11.25 4.87 10.81
N GLY A 296 -10.64 5.56 9.85
CA GLY A 296 -10.15 4.96 8.62
C GLY A 296 -9.78 6.01 7.58
N TRP A 297 -9.48 5.57 6.36
CA TRP A 297 -9.35 6.45 5.21
C TRP A 297 -10.61 6.37 4.36
N ASP A 298 -11.21 7.52 4.10
CA ASP A 298 -12.27 7.66 3.10
C ASP A 298 -11.65 8.20 1.80
N THR A 299 -12.12 7.71 0.65
CA THR A 299 -11.66 8.19 -0.66
C THR A 299 -12.80 8.88 -1.37
N TYR A 300 -12.65 10.19 -1.59
CA TYR A 300 -13.63 11.02 -2.31
C TYR A 300 -13.24 11.09 -3.78
N ILE A 301 -14.20 10.94 -4.69
CA ILE A 301 -13.96 10.94 -6.12
C ILE A 301 -14.32 12.33 -6.69
N LEU A 302 -13.43 12.91 -7.50
CA LEU A 302 -13.61 14.24 -8.09
C LEU A 302 -14.23 14.21 -9.51
N GLY A 303 -14.89 15.31 -9.88
CA GLY A 303 -15.44 15.58 -11.21
C GLY A 303 -16.90 15.13 -11.43
N ASP A 304 -17.35 15.15 -12.69
CA ASP A 304 -18.66 14.62 -13.12
C ASP A 304 -18.73 13.08 -13.11
N SER A 305 -17.75 12.42 -12.50
CA SER A 305 -17.65 10.97 -12.28
C SER A 305 -18.65 10.48 -11.20
N ARG A 306 -19.90 10.93 -11.33
CA ARG A 306 -21.05 10.52 -10.50
C ARG A 306 -21.17 8.99 -10.44
N ASP A 307 -20.63 8.31 -11.45
CA ASP A 307 -20.31 6.88 -11.48
C ASP A 307 -18.82 6.70 -11.84
N MET A 308 -18.00 6.33 -10.86
CA MET A 308 -16.60 5.93 -11.10
C MET A 308 -16.57 4.73 -12.05
N ASP A 309 -15.83 4.81 -13.15
CA ASP A 309 -15.62 3.67 -14.05
C ASP A 309 -14.57 2.70 -13.46
N PRO A 310 -14.95 1.47 -13.06
CA PRO A 310 -13.99 0.50 -12.53
C PRO A 310 -12.95 0.07 -13.57
N ALA A 311 -13.21 0.29 -14.87
CA ALA A 311 -12.26 0.00 -15.94
C ALA A 311 -11.18 1.08 -16.11
N ALA A 312 -11.24 2.18 -15.35
CA ALA A 312 -10.17 3.17 -15.34
C ALA A 312 -8.84 2.49 -14.94
N PRO A 313 -7.75 2.70 -15.70
CA PRO A 313 -6.51 1.94 -15.53
C PRO A 313 -5.58 2.52 -14.45
N CYS A 314 -5.91 3.68 -13.88
CA CYS A 314 -5.08 4.42 -12.92
C CYS A 314 -5.91 5.35 -12.03
N VAL A 315 -5.27 5.82 -10.97
CA VAL A 315 -5.75 6.89 -10.11
C VAL A 315 -4.74 8.05 -10.07
N ARG A 316 -5.26 9.28 -9.98
CA ARG A 316 -4.53 10.49 -9.60
C ARG A 316 -5.09 10.97 -8.26
N ALA A 317 -4.30 10.80 -7.21
CA ALA A 317 -4.66 11.23 -5.88
C ALA A 317 -4.20 12.68 -5.67
N HIS A 318 -5.14 13.55 -5.28
CA HIS A 318 -4.87 14.89 -4.77
C HIS A 318 -4.48 14.77 -3.30
N VAL A 319 -3.18 14.91 -3.01
CA VAL A 319 -2.62 14.67 -1.68
C VAL A 319 -1.64 15.77 -1.28
N PRO A 320 -1.56 16.13 0.01
CA PRO A 320 -0.48 16.97 0.52
C PRO A 320 0.90 16.44 0.12
N ALA A 321 1.86 17.34 -0.10
CA ALA A 321 3.22 16.95 -0.47
C ALA A 321 3.87 15.96 0.52
N ALA A 322 3.55 16.07 1.82
CA ALA A 322 4.04 15.16 2.85
C ALA A 322 3.54 13.71 2.66
N ASP A 323 2.28 13.55 2.23
CA ASP A 323 1.68 12.23 1.98
C ASP A 323 2.33 11.54 0.79
N LYS A 324 2.57 12.30 -0.28
CA LYS A 324 3.31 11.79 -1.45
C LYS A 324 4.73 11.39 -1.07
N GLN A 325 5.46 12.26 -0.38
CA GLN A 325 6.84 11.98 0.04
C GLN A 325 6.92 10.74 0.93
N PHE A 326 5.96 10.56 1.85
CA PHE A 326 5.89 9.38 2.69
C PHE A 326 5.69 8.10 1.88
N ALA A 327 4.74 8.10 0.94
CA ALA A 327 4.49 6.93 0.10
C ALA A 327 5.67 6.60 -0.83
N ASP A 328 6.34 7.60 -1.41
CA ASP A 328 7.56 7.42 -2.21
C ASP A 328 8.68 6.78 -1.35
N GLY A 329 8.79 7.19 -0.07
CA GLY A 329 9.70 6.58 0.90
C GLY A 329 9.35 5.13 1.23
N GLN A 330 8.07 4.81 1.43
CA GLN A 330 7.60 3.43 1.66
C GLN A 330 7.90 2.53 0.45
N LEU A 331 7.65 3.00 -0.77
CA LEU A 331 7.94 2.26 -2.00
C LEU A 331 9.44 1.96 -2.13
N THR A 332 10.29 2.97 -1.88
CA THR A 332 11.75 2.84 -1.91
C THR A 332 12.23 1.81 -0.87
N ALA A 333 11.80 1.95 0.39
CA ALA A 333 12.14 1.02 1.47
C ALA A 333 11.61 -0.40 1.19
N GLY A 334 10.44 -0.51 0.56
CA GLY A 334 9.84 -1.76 0.12
C GLY A 334 10.68 -2.45 -0.96
N PHE A 335 11.16 -1.73 -1.98
CA PHE A 335 12.10 -2.26 -2.97
C PHE A 335 13.40 -2.74 -2.33
N GLU A 336 13.92 -2.02 -1.33
CA GLU A 336 15.11 -2.46 -0.58
C GLU A 336 14.88 -3.74 0.21
N SER A 337 13.83 -3.75 1.05
CA SER A 337 13.53 -4.89 1.92
C SER A 337 13.21 -6.15 1.13
N GLN A 338 12.62 -5.99 -0.06
CA GLN A 338 12.28 -7.08 -0.96
C GLN A 338 13.30 -7.27 -2.08
N ARG A 339 14.42 -6.55 -2.12
CA ARG A 339 15.44 -6.73 -3.18
C ARG A 339 14.87 -6.67 -4.59
N VAL A 340 13.87 -5.84 -4.85
CA VAL A 340 13.30 -5.67 -6.20
C VAL A 340 14.33 -4.91 -7.02
N ILE A 341 14.74 -5.41 -8.18
CA ILE A 341 15.65 -4.70 -9.10
C ILE A 341 14.94 -4.35 -10.41
N ASP A 342 15.62 -3.64 -11.31
CA ASP A 342 15.04 -3.30 -12.61
C ASP A 342 14.53 -4.55 -13.33
N THR A 343 13.37 -4.45 -13.97
CA THR A 343 12.64 -5.54 -14.65
C THR A 343 12.05 -6.64 -13.74
N ASP A 344 12.31 -6.64 -12.43
CA ASP A 344 11.64 -7.57 -11.52
C ASP A 344 10.13 -7.29 -11.51
N ARG A 345 9.34 -8.35 -11.55
CA ARG A 345 7.92 -8.27 -11.23
C ARG A 345 7.74 -8.24 -9.72
N PHE A 346 6.76 -7.47 -9.25
CA PHE A 346 6.42 -7.36 -7.83
C PHE A 346 4.92 -7.16 -7.61
N GLN A 347 4.45 -7.64 -6.47
CA GLN A 347 3.18 -7.26 -5.88
C GLN A 347 3.41 -6.19 -4.81
N VAL A 348 2.34 -5.51 -4.42
CA VAL A 348 2.34 -4.48 -3.39
C VAL A 348 1.25 -4.82 -2.39
N GLU A 349 1.62 -4.88 -1.12
CA GLU A 349 0.69 -5.08 -0.03
C GLU A 349 0.52 -3.77 0.72
N PHE A 350 -0.70 -3.22 0.65
CA PHE A 350 -1.05 -1.99 1.34
C PHE A 350 -1.69 -2.27 2.70
N THR A 351 -1.14 -1.66 3.74
CA THR A 351 -1.72 -1.70 5.09
C THR A 351 -2.08 -0.29 5.53
N THR A 352 -3.36 -0.06 5.78
CA THR A 352 -3.89 1.18 6.37
C THR A 352 -4.71 0.81 7.61
N PRO A 353 -5.03 1.77 8.50
CA PRO A 353 -5.85 1.49 9.67
C PRO A 353 -7.19 0.86 9.24
N ALA A 354 -7.56 -0.24 9.89
CA ALA A 354 -8.84 -0.89 9.64
C ALA A 354 -9.99 0.07 9.97
N ALA A 355 -11.06 0.01 9.16
CA ALA A 355 -12.28 0.74 9.43
C ALA A 355 -12.84 0.34 10.80
N VAL A 356 -12.92 1.29 11.72
CA VAL A 356 -13.65 1.14 13.00
C VAL A 356 -15.05 1.72 12.87
N PRO A 357 -16.01 1.35 13.73
CA PRO A 357 -17.34 1.94 13.72
C PRO A 357 -17.29 3.48 13.79
N GLN A 358 -18.12 4.10 12.96
CA GLN A 358 -18.22 5.55 12.79
C GLN A 358 -19.69 5.99 12.89
N ALA A 359 -19.89 7.28 13.14
CA ALA A 359 -21.19 7.92 12.98
C ALA A 359 -21.79 7.61 11.59
N PRO A 360 -23.11 7.32 11.49
CA PRO A 360 -23.77 7.02 10.22
C PRO A 360 -23.44 7.95 9.06
N CYS A 361 -23.40 9.27 9.27
CA CYS A 361 -23.08 10.22 8.22
C CYS A 361 -21.63 10.12 7.73
N LEU A 362 -20.68 9.68 8.56
CA LEU A 362 -19.29 9.44 8.16
C LEU A 362 -19.16 8.12 7.39
N ALA A 363 -19.85 7.08 7.85
CA ALA A 363 -19.77 5.74 7.27
C ALA A 363 -20.36 5.66 5.85
N THR A 364 -21.26 6.57 5.47
CA THR A 364 -21.89 6.58 4.14
C THR A 364 -22.02 8.01 3.63
N PRO A 365 -20.91 8.62 3.18
CA PRO A 365 -20.95 9.96 2.61
C PRO A 365 -21.79 9.96 1.31
N PRO A 366 -22.65 10.97 1.10
CA PRO A 366 -23.47 11.03 -0.10
C PRO A 366 -22.62 11.35 -1.33
N THR A 367 -22.90 10.72 -2.46
CA THR A 367 -22.19 10.96 -3.74
C THR A 367 -22.05 12.45 -4.05
N GLY A 368 -20.84 12.88 -4.42
CA GLY A 368 -20.50 14.28 -4.70
C GLY A 368 -20.24 15.13 -3.45
N SER A 369 -20.12 14.54 -2.26
CA SER A 369 -19.53 15.22 -1.10
C SER A 369 -18.03 15.43 -1.29
N LEU A 370 -17.50 16.51 -0.73
CA LEU A 370 -16.09 16.82 -0.68
C LEU A 370 -15.57 16.72 0.75
N PRO A 371 -14.33 16.30 0.98
CA PRO A 371 -13.77 16.19 2.31
C PRO A 371 -13.67 17.57 2.98
N SER A 372 -13.90 17.60 4.30
CA SER A 372 -13.75 18.80 5.12
C SER A 372 -13.37 18.42 6.55
N GLY A 373 -12.08 18.57 6.87
CA GLY A 373 -11.52 18.04 8.12
C GLY A 373 -11.73 16.52 8.20
N THR A 374 -12.14 16.04 9.37
CA THR A 374 -12.45 14.61 9.60
C THR A 374 -13.82 14.16 9.08
N GLY A 375 -14.49 14.97 8.26
CA GLY A 375 -15.78 14.64 7.66
C GLY A 375 -15.92 15.20 6.25
N TRP A 376 -17.13 15.65 5.88
CA TRP A 376 -17.43 16.07 4.51
C TRP A 376 -18.49 17.16 4.41
N ILE A 377 -18.53 17.83 3.26
CA ILE A 377 -19.54 18.83 2.89
C ILE A 377 -20.12 18.49 1.51
N LYS A 378 -21.42 18.68 1.33
CA LYS A 378 -22.11 18.56 0.05
C LYS A 378 -23.08 19.72 -0.13
N ASN A 379 -22.90 20.47 -1.22
CA ASN A 379 -23.80 21.55 -1.60
C ASN A 379 -24.45 21.22 -2.94
N THR A 380 -25.77 21.42 -3.04
CA THR A 380 -26.53 21.26 -4.27
C THR A 380 -27.10 22.59 -4.71
N THR A 381 -27.42 22.69 -5.99
CA THR A 381 -27.98 23.89 -6.60
C THR A 381 -29.24 23.60 -7.40
N ASP A 382 -30.07 24.63 -7.55
CA ASP A 382 -31.24 24.64 -8.43
C ASP A 382 -31.00 25.62 -9.59
N PRO A 383 -31.51 25.35 -10.80
CA PRO A 383 -31.41 26.29 -11.91
C PRO A 383 -32.26 27.55 -11.69
N VAL A 384 -31.78 28.70 -12.16
CA VAL A 384 -32.52 29.96 -12.24
C VAL A 384 -32.39 30.57 -13.62
N ALA A 385 -33.48 31.19 -14.10
CA ALA A 385 -33.51 31.86 -15.39
C ALA A 385 -32.55 33.05 -15.48
N HIS A 386 -32.32 33.73 -14.34
CA HIS A 386 -31.42 34.88 -14.22
C HIS A 386 -30.71 34.84 -12.87
N VAL A 387 -29.38 34.95 -12.84
CA VAL A 387 -28.60 35.02 -11.59
C VAL A 387 -28.81 36.34 -10.85
N ASN A 388 -29.26 37.38 -11.54
CA ASN A 388 -29.74 38.63 -10.95
C ASN A 388 -30.96 39.11 -11.78
N LYS A 389 -32.13 39.24 -11.17
CA LYS A 389 -33.41 39.49 -11.88
C LYS A 389 -33.94 40.93 -11.76
N THR A 390 -33.36 41.74 -10.88
CA THR A 390 -33.87 43.09 -10.56
C THR A 390 -32.99 44.23 -11.10
N ILE A 391 -31.83 43.90 -11.66
CA ILE A 391 -30.87 44.83 -12.26
C ILE A 391 -31.07 44.99 -13.77
N THR A 392 -30.52 46.04 -14.37
CA THR A 392 -30.52 46.27 -15.82
C THR A 392 -29.07 46.45 -16.33
N PRO A 393 -28.61 45.64 -17.30
CA PRO A 393 -29.30 44.47 -17.87
C PRO A 393 -29.45 43.33 -16.85
N ILE A 394 -30.52 42.54 -16.99
CA ILE A 394 -30.71 41.34 -16.15
C ILE A 394 -29.55 40.35 -16.35
N GLY A 395 -29.24 39.58 -15.31
CA GLY A 395 -28.18 38.58 -15.34
C GLY A 395 -28.51 37.39 -16.26
N PRO A 396 -27.49 36.64 -16.73
CA PRO A 396 -27.70 35.42 -17.50
C PRO A 396 -28.33 34.30 -16.65
N ALA A 397 -28.77 33.21 -17.30
CA ALA A 397 -29.17 32.00 -16.60
C ALA A 397 -28.01 31.38 -15.81
N GLY A 398 -28.34 30.70 -14.72
CA GLY A 398 -27.35 30.07 -13.85
C GLY A 398 -27.99 29.18 -12.80
N THR A 399 -27.37 29.08 -11.63
CA THR A 399 -27.88 28.28 -10.52
C THR A 399 -27.87 29.04 -9.21
N ARG A 400 -28.69 28.63 -8.25
CA ARG A 400 -28.71 29.14 -6.87
C ARG A 400 -28.48 27.99 -5.89
N PRO A 401 -27.93 28.23 -4.69
CA PRO A 401 -27.85 27.21 -3.65
C PRO A 401 -29.23 26.65 -3.29
N ALA A 402 -29.35 25.33 -3.21
CA ALA A 402 -30.60 24.63 -2.90
C ALA A 402 -30.54 23.89 -1.56
N LYS A 403 -29.41 23.23 -1.27
CA LYS A 403 -29.21 22.50 -0.01
C LYS A 403 -27.73 22.42 0.31
N ALA A 404 -27.39 22.64 1.58
CA ALA A 404 -26.06 22.44 2.10
C ALA A 404 -26.10 21.39 3.22
N GLN A 405 -25.23 20.40 3.14
CA GLN A 405 -25.11 19.31 4.10
C GLN A 405 -23.66 19.17 4.53
N ALA A 406 -23.44 18.84 5.79
CA ALA A 406 -22.13 18.50 6.30
C ALA A 406 -22.24 17.36 7.30
N CYS A 407 -21.23 16.50 7.32
CA CYS A 407 -20.98 15.60 8.42
C CYS A 407 -19.72 16.11 9.12
N LEU A 408 -19.89 16.74 10.28
CA LEU A 408 -18.82 17.41 11.01
C LEU A 408 -18.19 16.43 12.00
N GLY A 409 -17.02 15.89 11.67
CA GLY A 409 -16.25 15.05 12.59
C GLY A 409 -15.61 15.83 13.73
N LYS A 410 -14.84 15.13 14.58
CA LYS A 410 -14.15 15.70 15.75
C LYS A 410 -13.30 16.93 15.44
N THR A 411 -12.65 16.92 14.29
CA THR A 411 -11.86 18.03 13.77
C THR A 411 -12.57 18.58 12.54
N PRO A 412 -13.35 19.68 12.67
CA PRO A 412 -13.96 20.35 11.51
C PRO A 412 -12.89 20.86 10.54
N GLY A 413 -13.25 20.94 9.26
CA GLY A 413 -12.37 21.52 8.25
C GLY A 413 -12.09 23.00 8.48
N LYS A 414 -11.02 23.49 7.85
CA LYS A 414 -10.74 24.92 7.77
C LYS A 414 -11.34 25.46 6.48
N GLY A 415 -12.51 26.09 6.57
CA GLY A 415 -13.18 26.70 5.44
C GLY A 415 -12.46 27.95 4.91
N LYS A 416 -13.02 28.57 3.87
CA LYS A 416 -12.46 29.77 3.24
C LYS A 416 -13.41 30.96 3.39
N GLU A 417 -12.83 32.16 3.40
CA GLU A 417 -13.57 33.42 3.41
C GLU A 417 -14.48 33.56 2.19
N ALA A 418 -15.65 34.18 2.39
CA ALA A 418 -16.65 34.36 1.33
C ALA A 418 -16.19 35.40 0.30
N SER A 419 -16.35 35.08 -0.98
CA SER A 419 -15.92 35.93 -2.10
C SER A 419 -16.73 35.66 -3.38
N GLY A 420 -16.47 36.44 -4.42
CA GLY A 420 -17.11 36.28 -5.73
C GLY A 420 -18.42 37.05 -5.90
N ASP A 421 -19.00 36.96 -7.09
CA ASP A 421 -20.30 37.52 -7.43
C ASP A 421 -21.34 36.40 -7.43
N ILE A 422 -21.92 36.14 -6.26
CA ILE A 422 -22.86 35.03 -6.04
C ILE A 422 -24.23 35.36 -6.64
N THR A 423 -25.03 34.32 -6.92
CA THR A 423 -26.42 34.49 -7.39
C THR A 423 -27.22 35.38 -6.44
N GLY A 424 -27.85 36.42 -6.99
CA GLY A 424 -28.62 37.43 -6.27
C GLY A 424 -27.79 38.53 -5.60
N TRP A 425 -26.45 38.54 -5.73
CA TRP A 425 -25.61 39.53 -5.04
C TRP A 425 -25.89 40.97 -5.50
N GLN A 426 -26.03 41.18 -6.80
CA GLN A 426 -26.31 42.50 -7.35
C GLN A 426 -27.78 42.90 -7.09
N ASP A 427 -28.70 41.94 -7.09
CA ASP A 427 -30.09 42.15 -6.66
C ASP A 427 -30.16 42.63 -5.20
N ALA A 428 -29.35 42.02 -4.32
CA ALA A 428 -29.28 42.41 -2.91
C ALA A 428 -28.72 43.82 -2.76
N GLN A 429 -27.65 44.16 -3.49
CA GLN A 429 -27.07 45.50 -3.48
C GLN A 429 -28.08 46.56 -3.95
N LYS A 430 -28.83 46.26 -5.01
CA LYS A 430 -29.91 47.13 -5.49
C LYS A 430 -31.01 47.30 -4.44
N PHE A 431 -31.48 46.20 -3.82
CA PHE A 431 -32.50 46.28 -2.78
C PHE A 431 -32.06 47.18 -1.61
N ASN A 432 -30.80 47.06 -1.17
CA ASN A 432 -30.25 47.90 -0.11
C ASN A 432 -30.22 49.38 -0.50
N ALA A 433 -29.81 49.68 -1.73
CA ALA A 433 -29.81 51.05 -2.27
C ALA A 433 -31.21 51.65 -2.35
N ASP A 434 -32.21 50.86 -2.72
CA ASP A 434 -33.60 51.30 -2.85
C ASP A 434 -34.32 51.44 -1.49
N ASN A 435 -33.76 50.89 -0.40
CA ASN A 435 -34.39 50.85 0.93
C ASN A 435 -33.48 51.42 2.03
N PRO A 436 -33.30 52.76 2.11
CA PRO A 436 -32.45 53.40 3.11
C PRO A 436 -32.98 53.26 4.56
N PRO A 437 -32.12 53.30 5.58
CA PRO A 437 -30.67 53.54 5.50
C PRO A 437 -29.88 52.31 5.05
N LEU A 438 -28.86 52.54 4.21
CA LEU A 438 -27.92 51.51 3.75
C LEU A 438 -27.37 50.74 4.94
N THR A 439 -27.47 49.41 4.88
CA THR A 439 -26.96 48.53 5.93
C THR A 439 -26.02 47.47 5.38
N SER A 440 -25.15 46.94 6.23
CA SER A 440 -24.13 45.99 5.79
C SER A 440 -24.75 44.67 5.35
N GLN A 441 -24.41 44.24 4.14
CA GLN A 441 -24.77 42.95 3.57
C GLN A 441 -23.55 42.02 3.58
N ALA A 442 -23.82 40.72 3.57
CA ALA A 442 -22.81 39.68 3.58
C ALA A 442 -23.15 38.58 2.59
N ARG A 443 -22.11 37.85 2.19
CA ARG A 443 -22.24 36.55 1.54
C ARG A 443 -22.30 35.51 2.65
N CYS A 444 -23.50 35.14 3.05
CA CYS A 444 -23.70 34.17 4.13
C CYS A 444 -23.35 32.78 3.64
N HIS A 445 -22.47 32.11 4.37
CA HIS A 445 -22.25 30.68 4.27
C HIS A 445 -23.49 29.89 4.70
N LEU A 446 -23.83 28.84 3.96
CA LEU A 446 -24.82 27.85 4.38
C LEU A 446 -24.19 26.85 5.37
N ILE A 447 -23.01 26.32 5.04
CA ILE A 447 -22.09 25.73 6.02
C ILE A 447 -21.01 26.76 6.33
N ALA A 448 -20.93 27.25 7.55
CA ALA A 448 -19.96 28.28 7.95
C ALA A 448 -18.50 27.90 7.66
N ASN A 449 -17.67 28.88 7.32
CA ASN A 449 -16.23 28.68 7.13
C ASN A 449 -15.54 28.04 8.36
N ILE A 450 -15.97 28.41 9.58
CA ILE A 450 -15.48 27.85 10.84
C ILE A 450 -15.87 26.38 11.07
N LEU A 451 -16.81 25.86 10.29
CA LEU A 451 -17.23 24.46 10.26
C LEU A 451 -16.69 23.75 9.01
N GLY A 452 -15.81 24.40 8.23
CA GLY A 452 -15.20 23.83 7.03
C GLY A 452 -15.83 24.24 5.71
N GLY A 453 -16.81 25.15 5.73
CA GLY A 453 -17.52 25.61 4.54
C GLY A 453 -16.64 26.28 3.48
N PRO A 454 -16.82 25.93 2.18
CA PRO A 454 -16.17 26.66 1.09
C PRO A 454 -16.74 28.07 0.94
N GLY A 455 -15.93 29.01 0.44
CA GLY A 455 -16.30 30.42 0.29
C GLY A 455 -15.69 31.11 -0.94
N ARG A 456 -14.88 30.42 -1.72
CA ARG A 456 -14.24 30.94 -2.93
C ARG A 456 -14.97 30.47 -4.19
N VAL A 457 -14.43 30.84 -5.35
CA VAL A 457 -15.04 30.46 -6.63
C VAL A 457 -14.65 29.03 -7.00
N ARG A 458 -13.38 28.66 -6.81
CA ARG A 458 -12.83 27.35 -7.22
C ARG A 458 -13.07 26.22 -6.22
N ASP A 459 -13.36 26.54 -4.95
CA ASP A 459 -13.71 25.57 -3.91
C ASP A 459 -15.21 25.19 -3.89
N GLY A 460 -15.98 25.65 -4.89
CA GLY A 460 -17.43 25.46 -4.93
C GLY A 460 -18.21 26.38 -3.98
N GLY A 461 -17.57 27.41 -3.40
CA GLY A 461 -18.19 28.34 -2.47
C GLY A 461 -19.39 29.09 -3.04
N GLN A 462 -19.48 29.28 -4.36
CA GLN A 462 -20.68 29.88 -4.98
C GLN A 462 -21.96 29.06 -4.72
N ASN A 463 -21.84 27.75 -4.46
CA ASN A 463 -22.94 26.86 -4.12
C ASN A 463 -23.23 26.83 -2.60
N ASN A 464 -22.36 27.42 -1.78
CA ASN A 464 -22.47 27.49 -0.33
C ASN A 464 -22.81 28.91 0.18
N LEU A 465 -23.01 29.88 -0.71
CA LEU A 465 -23.14 31.28 -0.34
C LEU A 465 -24.47 31.86 -0.83
N VAL A 466 -25.17 32.58 0.05
CA VAL A 466 -26.38 33.34 -0.31
C VAL A 466 -26.25 34.81 0.12
N PRO A 467 -26.84 35.77 -0.62
CA PRO A 467 -26.90 37.16 -0.18
C PRO A 467 -27.75 37.29 1.09
N CYS A 468 -27.24 38.03 2.07
CA CYS A 468 -27.92 38.20 3.34
C CYS A 468 -27.54 39.50 4.05
N TRP A 469 -28.26 39.81 5.14
CA TRP A 469 -27.84 40.86 6.05
C TRP A 469 -26.71 40.39 6.96
N GLN A 470 -25.68 41.25 7.11
CA GLN A 470 -24.59 41.01 8.06
C GLN A 470 -25.11 40.94 9.50
N SER A 471 -25.99 41.86 9.88
CA SER A 471 -26.72 41.84 11.16
C SER A 471 -28.16 41.45 10.87
N GLY A 472 -28.56 40.25 11.25
CA GLY A 472 -29.79 39.58 10.82
C GLY A 472 -29.54 38.08 10.65
N MET A 473 -29.59 37.60 9.40
CA MET A 473 -29.37 36.19 9.10
C MET A 473 -27.94 35.72 9.40
N ASN A 474 -26.91 36.51 9.05
CA ASN A 474 -25.51 36.10 9.25
C ASN A 474 -25.14 36.08 10.75
N THR A 475 -25.25 37.23 11.40
CA THR A 475 -24.89 37.44 12.80
C THR A 475 -26.01 38.14 13.56
N GLY A 476 -26.05 37.97 14.88
CA GLY A 476 -27.15 38.44 15.73
C GLY A 476 -27.73 37.30 16.57
N THR A 477 -28.90 37.50 17.17
CA THR A 477 -29.55 36.46 17.97
C THR A 477 -31.07 36.58 17.83
N PRO A 478 -31.78 35.52 17.38
CA PRO A 478 -31.23 34.31 16.75
C PRO A 478 -30.71 34.59 15.32
N SER A 479 -29.58 33.99 14.95
CA SER A 479 -29.00 34.05 13.59
C SER A 479 -28.39 32.70 13.22
N MET A 480 -27.90 32.54 12.00
CA MET A 480 -27.13 31.34 11.62
C MET A 480 -25.96 31.11 12.58
N ARG A 481 -25.25 32.19 12.97
CA ARG A 481 -24.14 32.14 13.93
C ARG A 481 -24.51 31.50 15.26
N THR A 482 -25.75 31.67 15.73
CA THR A 482 -26.24 31.06 16.97
C THR A 482 -26.13 29.53 16.92
N TYR A 483 -26.59 28.93 15.83
CA TYR A 483 -26.62 27.47 15.67
C TYR A 483 -25.27 26.89 15.24
N GLU A 484 -24.50 27.64 14.45
CA GLU A 484 -23.12 27.28 14.11
C GLU A 484 -22.23 27.21 15.35
N TYR A 485 -22.43 28.12 16.32
CA TYR A 485 -21.70 28.10 17.58
C TYR A 485 -22.03 26.86 18.42
N MET A 486 -23.27 26.38 18.40
CA MET A 486 -23.65 25.13 19.04
C MET A 486 -22.88 23.94 18.45
N ALA A 487 -22.85 23.83 17.11
CA ALA A 487 -22.08 22.77 16.44
C ALA A 487 -20.57 22.88 16.72
N GLN A 488 -20.01 24.09 16.66
CA GLN A 488 -18.60 24.35 16.95
C GLN A 488 -18.22 23.99 18.40
N SER A 489 -19.15 24.14 19.34
CA SER A 489 -18.92 23.80 20.75
C SER A 489 -19.05 22.30 20.98
N ALA A 490 -20.08 21.66 20.41
CA ALA A 490 -20.36 20.24 20.57
C ALA A 490 -19.19 19.35 20.12
N VAL A 491 -18.59 19.61 18.95
CA VAL A 491 -17.43 18.82 18.47
C VAL A 491 -16.21 18.92 19.40
N LYS A 492 -16.09 20.00 20.18
CA LYS A 492 -14.97 20.22 21.11
C LYS A 492 -15.18 19.56 22.46
N GLU A 493 -16.39 19.10 22.78
CA GLU A 493 -16.67 18.45 24.06
C GLU A 493 -15.82 17.18 24.20
N SER A 494 -15.36 16.89 25.42
CA SER A 494 -14.59 15.66 25.71
C SER A 494 -15.43 14.39 25.53
N SER A 495 -16.75 14.50 25.67
CA SER A 495 -17.74 13.44 25.42
C SER A 495 -17.92 13.13 23.93
N PHE A 496 -17.51 14.02 23.03
CA PHE A 496 -17.60 13.82 21.59
C PHE A 496 -16.39 13.00 21.14
N GLY A 497 -16.63 11.71 20.85
CA GLY A 497 -15.60 10.77 20.44
C GLY A 497 -14.97 11.15 19.11
N VAL A 498 -13.80 10.58 18.80
CA VAL A 498 -13.14 10.83 17.52
C VAL A 498 -14.06 10.43 16.36
N ASN A 499 -14.72 9.28 16.46
CA ASN A 499 -15.58 8.70 15.41
C ASN A 499 -17.05 9.17 15.46
N ASP A 500 -17.37 10.10 16.37
CA ASP A 500 -18.68 10.75 16.39
C ASP A 500 -18.72 11.86 15.33
N ALA A 501 -19.92 12.26 14.91
CA ALA A 501 -20.11 13.35 13.96
C ALA A 501 -21.38 14.16 14.24
N ILE A 502 -21.45 15.36 13.69
CA ILE A 502 -22.69 16.13 13.62
C ILE A 502 -23.18 16.11 12.18
N PHE A 503 -24.34 15.51 11.95
CA PHE A 503 -25.04 15.69 10.68
C PHE A 503 -25.75 17.04 10.70
N TYR A 504 -25.27 17.96 9.88
CA TYR A 504 -25.68 19.36 9.85
C TYR A 504 -26.25 19.71 8.47
N GLN A 505 -27.41 20.36 8.43
CA GLN A 505 -28.08 20.69 7.18
C GLN A 505 -28.67 22.09 7.21
N VAL A 506 -28.52 22.80 6.09
CA VAL A 506 -29.12 24.12 5.84
C VAL A 506 -29.81 24.10 4.49
N THR A 507 -31.03 24.63 4.44
CA THR A 507 -31.85 24.72 3.22
C THR A 507 -32.37 26.14 3.08
N PRO A 508 -31.92 26.89 2.07
CA PRO A 508 -32.49 28.19 1.74
C PRO A 508 -33.97 28.08 1.38
N VAL A 509 -34.77 29.00 1.90
CA VAL A 509 -36.21 29.09 1.61
C VAL A 509 -36.40 30.23 0.64
N PHE A 510 -36.88 29.93 -0.56
CA PHE A 510 -37.17 30.90 -1.61
C PHE A 510 -38.68 31.17 -1.72
N ARG A 511 -39.04 32.35 -2.21
CA ARG A 511 -40.45 32.71 -2.43
C ARG A 511 -41.06 31.90 -3.56
N ASP A 512 -40.32 31.72 -4.64
CA ASP A 512 -40.72 30.94 -5.81
C ASP A 512 -39.50 30.42 -6.61
N ALA A 513 -39.76 29.79 -7.75
CA ALA A 513 -38.74 29.22 -8.63
C ALA A 513 -37.84 30.28 -9.29
N THR A 514 -38.24 31.56 -9.30
CA THR A 514 -37.47 32.67 -9.89
C THR A 514 -36.62 33.42 -8.88
N SER A 515 -36.86 33.26 -7.57
CA SER A 515 -36.08 33.93 -6.52
C SER A 515 -34.58 33.66 -6.66
N THR A 516 -33.76 34.70 -6.52
CA THR A 516 -32.29 34.58 -6.48
C THR A 516 -31.75 34.72 -5.07
N ILE A 517 -32.54 35.34 -4.17
CA ILE A 517 -32.20 35.57 -2.77
C ILE A 517 -33.23 34.86 -1.89
N PRO A 518 -32.82 34.07 -0.89
CA PRO A 518 -33.77 33.39 -0.01
C PRO A 518 -34.43 34.37 0.97
N VAL A 519 -35.69 34.12 1.32
CA VAL A 519 -36.41 34.83 2.38
C VAL A 519 -35.94 34.45 3.79
N GLY A 520 -35.18 33.34 3.90
CA GLY A 520 -34.58 32.83 5.12
C GLY A 520 -33.97 31.46 4.87
N VAL A 521 -33.49 30.81 5.92
CA VAL A 521 -32.96 29.43 5.86
C VAL A 521 -33.63 28.57 6.92
N THR A 522 -33.82 27.28 6.63
CA THR A 522 -34.10 26.27 7.64
C THR A 522 -32.83 25.50 7.97
N MET A 523 -32.54 25.29 9.25
CA MET A 523 -31.34 24.60 9.72
C MET A 523 -31.73 23.44 10.64
N THR A 524 -31.00 22.33 10.58
CA THR A 524 -31.15 21.18 11.49
C THR A 524 -29.78 20.60 11.80
N ALA A 525 -29.58 20.08 13.02
CA ALA A 525 -28.39 19.30 13.33
C ALA A 525 -28.65 18.19 14.36
N SER A 526 -28.02 17.04 14.15
CA SER A 526 -28.00 15.90 15.08
C SER A 526 -26.58 15.44 15.34
N ILE A 527 -26.26 15.12 16.59
CA ILE A 527 -25.05 14.38 16.94
C ILE A 527 -25.34 12.91 16.66
N GLU A 528 -24.48 12.31 15.85
CA GLU A 528 -24.48 10.92 15.47
C GLU A 528 -23.25 10.25 16.08
N ARG A 529 -23.46 9.19 16.86
CA ARG A 529 -22.41 8.53 17.63
C ARG A 529 -21.92 7.28 16.91
N ALA A 530 -20.66 6.93 17.14
CA ALA A 530 -20.05 5.70 16.58
C ALA A 530 -20.73 4.40 17.05
N ASN A 531 -21.47 4.44 18.16
CA ASN A 531 -22.27 3.32 18.66
C ASN A 531 -23.66 3.21 17.98
N GLY A 532 -23.96 4.06 17.00
CA GLY A 532 -25.23 4.10 16.27
C GLY A 532 -26.34 4.92 16.92
N THR A 533 -26.09 5.57 18.06
CA THR A 533 -27.08 6.48 18.68
C THR A 533 -27.09 7.85 18.02
N THR A 534 -28.26 8.49 18.02
CA THR A 534 -28.46 9.83 17.44
C THR A 534 -29.22 10.70 18.42
N GLU A 535 -28.76 11.93 18.63
CA GLU A 535 -29.42 12.94 19.46
C GLU A 535 -29.52 14.27 18.72
N ALA A 536 -30.63 14.99 18.87
CA ALA A 536 -30.80 16.30 18.24
C ALA A 536 -29.91 17.32 18.95
N LEU A 537 -29.05 18.01 18.19
CA LEU A 537 -28.30 19.16 18.71
C LEU A 537 -29.19 20.40 18.74
N PHE A 538 -29.94 20.62 17.65
CA PHE A 538 -31.05 21.57 17.59
C PHE A 538 -32.09 21.08 16.57
N PRO A 539 -33.39 21.37 16.80
CA PRO A 539 -34.47 20.93 15.91
C PRO A 539 -34.46 21.72 14.60
N ASN A 540 -35.48 21.53 13.76
CA ASN A 540 -35.66 22.38 12.57
C ASN A 540 -35.96 23.82 13.00
N VAL A 541 -35.00 24.72 12.75
CA VAL A 541 -35.07 26.14 13.09
C VAL A 541 -35.11 26.98 11.82
N TYR A 542 -35.93 28.04 11.81
CA TYR A 542 -36.01 28.98 10.70
C TYR A 542 -35.33 30.30 11.08
N VAL A 543 -34.42 30.78 10.23
CA VAL A 543 -33.74 32.07 10.39
C VAL A 543 -34.14 32.98 9.22
N PRO A 544 -34.89 34.07 9.47
CA PRO A 544 -35.34 34.96 8.41
C PRO A 544 -34.19 35.81 7.85
N ASN A 545 -34.25 36.13 6.55
CA ASN A 545 -33.30 37.03 5.90
C ASN A 545 -33.68 38.52 6.05
N THR A 546 -34.02 38.90 7.28
CA THR A 546 -34.45 40.26 7.65
C THR A 546 -33.32 41.04 8.28
N LYS A 547 -33.43 42.37 8.27
CA LYS A 547 -32.44 43.24 8.91
C LYS A 547 -32.60 43.11 10.42
N ALA A 548 -31.58 42.59 11.10
CA ALA A 548 -31.63 42.22 12.52
C ALA A 548 -32.90 41.37 12.84
N ASP A 549 -33.30 41.33 14.10
CA ASP A 549 -34.51 40.62 14.55
C ASP A 549 -35.77 41.50 14.47
N THR A 550 -35.89 42.28 13.39
CA THR A 550 -37.02 43.23 13.24
C THR A 550 -38.20 42.67 12.46
N GLY A 551 -38.00 41.58 11.71
CA GLY A 551 -38.98 41.08 10.73
C GLY A 551 -39.16 41.97 9.49
N LEU A 552 -38.47 43.12 9.44
CA LEU A 552 -38.56 44.09 8.34
C LEU A 552 -37.38 43.94 7.37
N LEU A 553 -37.56 44.49 6.16
CA LEU A 553 -36.52 44.51 5.11
C LEU A 553 -35.98 43.11 4.79
N ASN A 554 -36.87 42.17 4.50
CA ASN A 554 -36.47 40.85 4.03
C ASN A 554 -35.81 40.96 2.65
N LEU A 555 -34.56 40.48 2.50
CA LEU A 555 -33.83 40.53 1.22
C LEU A 555 -34.37 39.55 0.18
N GLY A 556 -35.15 38.55 0.59
CA GLY A 556 -35.68 37.53 -0.30
C GLY A 556 -36.65 38.09 -1.34
N ASN A 557 -36.37 37.79 -2.61
CA ASN A 557 -37.04 38.37 -3.78
C ASN A 557 -37.88 37.36 -4.58
#